data_AF-A0A480B5I8-F1
#
_entry.id   AF-A0A480B5I8-F1
#
_cell.length_a   1.000
_cell.length_b   1.000
_cell.length_c   1.000
_cell.angle_alpha   90.00
_cell.angle_beta   90.00
_cell.angle_gamma   90.00
#
_symmetry.space_group_name_H-M   'P 1'
#
loop_
_entity.id
_entity.type
_entity.pdbx_description
1 polymer ?
#
loop_
_entity_poly.entity_id
_entity_poly.type
_entity_poly.pdbx_seq_one_letter_code
_entity_poly.pdbx_strand_id
1 'polypeptide(L)'
;MNFNKKHRFNFTDDLLGEQAVNKFLVDFFYEKLKEKGDIIDFEVSRELNKQHAGSDVILTLKSGKSLVVDEKAAIHYAKTNLKEKAMPTFAFEVSYMHNGQLKEGWLTNSKYSSTQRYLLCWLWVQDGTNKWRIKYDDIVQIEAMFFEKADIQNYIMEIVTTDTDIVKFHAVASDKRVSLEEKILQKALDKIDEPVGEETYPKWYLTGGNILSEQPLNILLYKNQLEKLAKSHWLVTRKGLIRLDK
;
A
#
# COMPACT_ATOMS: atom_id res chain seq x y z
N MET A 1 -6.18 -14.62 -36.12
CA MET A 1 -5.30 -14.95 -34.97
C MET A 1 -6.02 -14.52 -33.70
N ASN A 2 -6.41 -15.49 -32.88
CA ASN A 2 -7.14 -15.25 -31.62
C ASN A 2 -6.22 -14.53 -30.62
N PHE A 3 -6.44 -13.23 -30.42
CA PHE A 3 -5.86 -12.51 -29.29
C PHE A 3 -6.50 -13.06 -28.01
N ASN A 4 -5.71 -13.85 -27.27
CA ASN A 4 -6.05 -14.34 -25.95
C ASN A 4 -6.56 -13.18 -25.09
N LYS A 5 -7.76 -13.34 -24.51
CA LYS A 5 -8.32 -12.47 -23.44
C LYS A 5 -7.38 -12.54 -22.22
N LYS A 6 -6.27 -11.81 -22.24
CA LYS A 6 -5.49 -11.51 -21.03
C LYS A 6 -6.33 -10.60 -20.14
N HIS A 7 -6.43 -10.98 -18.87
CA HIS A 7 -7.24 -10.34 -17.84
C HIS A 7 -7.10 -8.81 -17.87
N ARG A 8 -8.19 -8.12 -18.23
CA ARG A 8 -8.32 -6.69 -18.00
C ARG A 8 -8.47 -6.47 -16.51
N PHE A 9 -7.58 -5.66 -15.92
CA PHE A 9 -7.79 -5.05 -14.61
C PHE A 9 -9.16 -4.37 -14.60
N ASN A 10 -9.95 -4.62 -13.57
CA ASN A 10 -11.31 -4.13 -13.47
C ASN A 10 -11.42 -3.31 -12.18
N PHE A 11 -11.44 -1.99 -12.32
CA PHE A 11 -11.50 -1.02 -11.22
C PHE A 11 -12.57 -1.35 -10.16
N THR A 12 -13.69 -1.95 -10.58
CA THR A 12 -14.76 -2.39 -9.67
C THR A 12 -14.33 -3.53 -8.74
N ASP A 13 -13.54 -4.49 -9.23
CA ASP A 13 -13.12 -5.63 -8.42
C ASP A 13 -12.03 -5.24 -7.41
N ASP A 14 -11.14 -4.30 -7.75
CA ASP A 14 -10.15 -3.74 -6.82
C ASP A 14 -10.84 -2.97 -5.68
N LEU A 15 -11.82 -2.12 -6.00
CA LEU A 15 -12.62 -1.41 -5.01
C LEU A 15 -13.36 -2.37 -4.05
N LEU A 16 -13.89 -3.48 -4.56
CA LEU A 16 -14.54 -4.50 -3.73
C LEU A 16 -13.53 -5.20 -2.79
N GLY A 17 -12.31 -5.46 -3.28
CA GLY A 17 -11.23 -5.99 -2.46
C GLY A 17 -10.85 -5.04 -1.33
N GLU A 18 -10.65 -3.76 -1.61
CA GLU A 18 -10.35 -2.73 -0.61
C GLU A 18 -11.47 -2.62 0.43
N GLN A 19 -12.73 -2.61 0.01
CA GLN A 19 -13.89 -2.62 0.92
C GLN A 19 -13.92 -3.86 1.81
N ALA A 20 -13.57 -5.04 1.29
CA ALA A 20 -13.48 -6.26 2.08
C ALA A 20 -12.39 -6.17 3.15
N VAL A 21 -11.23 -5.60 2.82
CA VAL A 21 -10.14 -5.36 3.76
C VAL A 21 -10.55 -4.39 4.86
N ASN A 22 -11.10 -3.23 4.49
CA ASN A 22 -11.56 -2.22 5.43
C ASN A 22 -12.59 -2.81 6.40
N LYS A 23 -13.58 -3.54 5.88
CA LYS A 23 -14.58 -4.20 6.73
C LYS A 23 -13.94 -5.19 7.71
N PHE A 24 -12.96 -5.97 7.27
CA PHE A 24 -12.25 -6.90 8.15
C PHE A 24 -11.47 -6.17 9.26
N LEU A 25 -10.82 -5.05 8.93
CA LEU A 25 -10.12 -4.22 9.89
C LEU A 25 -11.08 -3.54 10.88
N VAL A 26 -12.25 -3.07 10.42
CA VAL A 26 -13.32 -2.58 11.30
C VAL A 26 -13.69 -3.64 12.33
N ASP A 27 -14.11 -4.81 11.87
CA ASP A 27 -14.66 -5.86 12.76
C ASP A 27 -13.61 -6.44 13.73
N PHE A 28 -12.33 -6.50 13.34
CA PHE A 28 -11.31 -7.27 14.08
C PHE A 28 -10.08 -6.48 14.53
N PHE A 29 -9.81 -5.31 13.97
CA PHE A 29 -8.71 -4.43 14.38
C PHE A 29 -9.22 -3.26 15.20
N TYR A 30 -10.01 -2.37 14.61
CA TYR A 30 -10.44 -1.13 15.27
C TYR A 30 -11.40 -1.36 16.44
N GLU A 31 -12.37 -2.27 16.30
CA GLU A 31 -13.23 -2.67 17.43
C GLU A 31 -12.40 -3.25 18.57
N LYS A 32 -11.36 -4.04 18.28
CA LYS A 32 -10.48 -4.59 19.31
C LYS A 32 -9.58 -3.54 19.95
N LEU A 33 -9.10 -2.55 19.20
CA LEU A 33 -8.40 -1.40 19.77
C LEU A 33 -9.33 -0.60 20.69
N LYS A 34 -10.60 -0.44 20.34
CA LYS A 34 -11.62 0.22 21.17
C LYS A 34 -11.92 -0.57 22.44
N GLU A 35 -12.17 -1.88 22.34
CA GLU A 35 -12.43 -2.77 23.48
C GLU A 35 -11.27 -2.79 24.49
N LYS A 36 -10.01 -2.82 24.00
CA LYS A 36 -8.81 -2.73 24.84
C LYS A 36 -8.58 -1.33 25.41
N GLY A 37 -9.34 -0.35 24.93
CA GLY A 37 -9.18 1.04 25.25
C GLY A 37 -7.84 1.58 24.74
N ASP A 38 -7.33 1.18 23.59
CA ASP A 38 -6.19 1.85 22.93
C ASP A 38 -6.66 3.14 22.22
N ILE A 39 -7.92 3.14 21.76
CA ILE A 39 -8.64 4.29 21.21
C ILE A 39 -9.96 4.49 21.96
N ILE A 40 -10.56 5.68 21.86
CA ILE A 40 -11.91 5.96 22.39
C ILE A 40 -12.96 5.43 21.42
N ASP A 41 -12.81 5.80 20.15
CA ASP A 41 -13.77 5.45 19.10
C ASP A 41 -13.11 5.54 17.72
N PHE A 42 -13.84 5.14 16.68
CA PHE A 42 -13.42 5.33 15.29
C PHE A 42 -14.62 5.54 14.36
N GLU A 43 -14.40 6.27 13.26
CA GLU A 43 -15.37 6.49 12.19
C GLU A 43 -14.80 5.98 10.87
N VAL A 44 -15.57 5.16 10.17
CA VAL A 44 -15.26 4.77 8.78
C VAL A 44 -15.76 5.86 7.85
N SER A 45 -14.86 6.41 7.04
CA SER A 45 -15.20 7.42 6.04
C SER A 45 -16.02 6.76 4.93
N ARG A 46 -17.31 7.14 4.80
CA ARG A 46 -18.22 6.61 3.76
C ARG A 46 -18.43 7.57 2.59
N GLU A 47 -17.92 8.79 2.71
CA GLU A 47 -17.99 9.78 1.64
C GLU A 47 -16.89 9.49 0.62
N LEU A 48 -17.29 9.26 -0.63
CA LEU A 48 -16.38 8.94 -1.73
C LEU A 48 -15.23 9.96 -1.85
N ASN A 49 -15.51 11.25 -1.65
CA ASN A 49 -14.51 12.32 -1.70
C ASN A 49 -13.46 12.21 -0.59
N LYS A 50 -13.84 11.76 0.62
CA LYS A 50 -12.92 11.54 1.75
C LYS A 50 -12.05 10.29 1.53
N GLN A 51 -12.66 9.22 1.03
CA GLN A 51 -11.93 8.00 0.63
C GLN A 51 -10.91 8.30 -0.48
N HIS A 52 -11.32 9.06 -1.50
CA HIS A 52 -10.42 9.50 -2.57
C HIS A 52 -9.29 10.42 -2.11
N ALA A 53 -9.38 10.99 -0.90
CA ALA A 53 -8.34 11.78 -0.24
C ALA A 53 -7.52 10.96 0.78
N GLY A 54 -7.64 9.62 0.81
CA GLY A 54 -6.89 8.74 1.71
C GLY A 54 -7.35 8.85 3.17
N SER A 55 -8.64 9.08 3.38
CA SER A 55 -9.26 8.98 4.69
C SER A 55 -10.15 7.76 4.65
N ASP A 56 -9.65 6.61 5.10
CA ASP A 56 -10.46 5.39 5.25
C ASP A 56 -11.11 5.36 6.63
N VAL A 57 -10.31 5.64 7.67
CA VAL A 57 -10.75 5.62 9.07
C VAL A 57 -10.23 6.82 9.84
N ILE A 58 -11.08 7.42 10.67
CA ILE A 58 -10.72 8.47 11.62
C ILE A 58 -10.77 7.89 13.02
N LEU A 59 -9.64 7.85 13.72
CA LEU A 59 -9.54 7.35 15.09
C LEU A 59 -9.69 8.50 16.08
N THR A 60 -10.48 8.31 17.14
CA THR A 60 -10.51 9.22 18.29
C THR A 60 -9.60 8.66 19.38
N LEU A 61 -8.51 9.36 19.69
CA LEU A 61 -7.54 8.95 20.71
C LEU A 61 -7.99 9.34 22.12
N LYS A 62 -7.39 8.71 23.14
CA LYS A 62 -7.58 9.08 24.56
C LYS A 62 -7.33 10.55 24.87
N SER A 63 -6.45 11.18 24.11
CA SER A 63 -6.14 12.61 24.24
C SER A 63 -7.26 13.53 23.71
N GLY A 64 -8.33 12.96 23.14
CA GLY A 64 -9.38 13.71 22.43
C GLY A 64 -8.99 14.13 21.02
N LYS A 65 -7.75 13.86 20.57
CA LYS A 65 -7.30 14.14 19.20
C LYS A 65 -7.82 13.11 18.23
N SER A 66 -8.12 13.54 17.01
CA SER A 66 -8.43 12.65 15.89
C SER A 66 -7.19 12.33 15.06
N LEU A 67 -7.12 11.11 14.52
CA LEU A 67 -6.12 10.70 13.54
C LEU A 67 -6.77 10.15 12.28
N VAL A 68 -6.41 10.71 11.12
CA VAL A 68 -6.85 10.19 9.82
C VAL A 68 -5.87 9.10 9.33
N VAL A 69 -6.42 7.91 9.09
CA VAL A 69 -5.70 6.71 8.66
C VAL A 69 -6.08 6.36 7.23
N ASP A 70 -5.06 6.08 6.42
CA ASP A 70 -5.17 5.52 5.06
C ASP A 70 -4.67 4.07 5.10
N GLU A 71 -5.50 3.15 4.66
CA GLU A 71 -5.25 1.72 4.63
C GLU A 71 -4.66 1.35 3.27
N LYS A 72 -3.46 0.78 3.27
CA LYS A 72 -2.80 0.31 2.04
C LYS A 72 -2.60 -1.19 2.13
N ALA A 73 -3.26 -1.93 1.25
CA ALA A 73 -3.27 -3.38 1.30
C ALA A 73 -2.57 -4.01 0.09
N ALA A 74 -1.68 -4.97 0.33
CA ALA A 74 -1.01 -5.75 -0.71
C ALA A 74 -1.91 -6.91 -1.22
N ILE A 75 -3.14 -6.58 -1.66
CA ILE A 75 -4.22 -7.52 -2.00
C ILE A 75 -3.78 -8.58 -3.01
N HIS A 76 -3.19 -8.17 -4.13
CA HIS A 76 -2.76 -9.10 -5.19
C HIS A 76 -1.64 -10.06 -4.77
N TYR A 77 -0.97 -9.76 -3.65
CA TYR A 77 0.08 -10.59 -3.07
C TYR A 77 -0.40 -11.41 -1.87
N ALA A 78 -1.71 -11.46 -1.63
CA ALA A 78 -2.30 -12.28 -0.58
C ALA A 78 -1.84 -13.74 -0.67
N LYS A 79 -1.60 -14.36 0.48
CA LYS A 79 -1.18 -15.76 0.60
C LYS A 79 -2.39 -16.66 0.84
N THR A 80 -2.39 -17.86 0.27
CA THR A 80 -3.46 -18.86 0.49
C THR A 80 -3.07 -19.90 1.53
N ASN A 81 -1.79 -19.95 1.93
CA ASN A 81 -1.26 -20.88 2.92
C ASN A 81 -0.74 -20.11 4.14
N LEU A 82 -1.33 -20.36 5.32
CA LEU A 82 -0.95 -19.71 6.58
C LEU A 82 0.46 -20.01 7.06
N LYS A 83 1.11 -21.06 6.53
CA LYS A 83 2.51 -21.37 6.83
C LYS A 83 3.49 -20.51 6.03
N GLU A 84 3.04 -19.86 4.97
CA GLU A 84 3.87 -18.93 4.21
C GLU A 84 4.03 -17.62 4.96
N LYS A 85 5.25 -17.07 4.92
CA LYS A 85 5.49 -15.69 5.33
C LYS A 85 4.81 -14.74 4.36
N ALA A 86 4.36 -13.59 4.86
CA ALA A 86 3.93 -12.47 4.02
C ALA A 86 5.03 -12.09 3.02
N MET A 87 4.64 -11.39 1.95
CA MET A 87 5.59 -10.75 1.06
C MET A 87 6.55 -9.90 1.91
N PRO A 88 7.88 -10.04 1.77
CA PRO A 88 8.81 -9.33 2.63
C PRO A 88 9.01 -7.87 2.21
N THR A 89 8.16 -7.34 1.34
CA THR A 89 8.23 -5.97 0.82
C THR A 89 6.85 -5.33 0.80
N PHE A 90 6.84 -4.00 0.71
CA PHE A 90 5.66 -3.20 0.38
C PHE A 90 6.00 -2.22 -0.74
N ALA A 91 5.05 -1.96 -1.64
CA ALA A 91 5.20 -1.03 -2.75
C ALA A 91 4.59 0.33 -2.41
N PHE A 92 5.39 1.38 -2.55
CA PHE A 92 4.97 2.77 -2.38
C PHE A 92 4.87 3.43 -3.75
N GLU A 93 3.67 3.78 -4.18
CA GLU A 93 3.44 4.31 -5.52
C GLU A 93 3.92 5.76 -5.63
N VAL A 94 4.85 5.98 -6.54
CA VAL A 94 5.47 7.29 -6.79
C VAL A 94 4.76 8.00 -7.92
N SER A 95 4.44 7.30 -9.01
CA SER A 95 3.71 7.86 -10.14
C SER A 95 3.03 6.78 -10.97
N TYR A 96 2.00 7.16 -11.72
CA TYR A 96 1.27 6.28 -12.63
C TYR A 96 0.71 7.07 -13.82
N MET A 97 0.34 6.37 -14.87
CA MET A 97 -0.29 6.90 -16.08
C MET A 97 -1.81 6.81 -15.96
N HIS A 98 -2.51 7.90 -16.23
CA HIS A 98 -3.96 7.92 -16.31
C HIS A 98 -4.40 8.74 -17.52
N ASN A 99 -5.14 8.11 -18.44
CA ASN A 99 -5.57 8.73 -19.71
C ASN A 99 -4.42 9.40 -20.48
N GLY A 100 -3.26 8.74 -20.53
CA GLY A 100 -2.07 9.24 -21.21
C GLY A 100 -1.32 10.37 -20.49
N GLN A 101 -1.75 10.76 -19.29
CA GLN A 101 -1.08 11.76 -18.46
C GLN A 101 -0.38 11.10 -17.28
N LEU A 102 0.85 11.52 -17.00
CA LEU A 102 1.54 11.15 -15.77
C LEU A 102 0.87 11.83 -14.57
N LYS A 103 0.63 11.05 -13.52
CA LYS A 103 0.04 11.47 -12.25
C LYS A 103 0.96 11.06 -11.10
N GLU A 104 0.94 11.86 -10.05
CA GLU A 104 1.62 11.54 -8.79
C GLU A 104 0.88 10.40 -8.08
N GLY A 105 1.64 9.41 -7.63
CA GLY A 105 1.14 8.31 -6.83
C GLY A 105 0.84 8.71 -5.40
N TRP A 106 0.15 7.84 -4.67
CA TRP A 106 -0.34 8.16 -3.32
C TRP A 106 0.75 8.48 -2.30
N LEU A 107 2.01 8.09 -2.54
CA LEU A 107 3.10 8.32 -1.59
C LEU A 107 3.29 9.80 -1.29
N THR A 108 3.30 10.69 -2.30
CA THR A 108 3.61 12.13 -2.15
C THR A 108 2.54 13.06 -2.70
N ASN A 109 1.47 12.53 -3.30
CA ASN A 109 0.43 13.36 -3.90
C ASN A 109 -0.33 14.20 -2.86
N SER A 110 -0.40 15.51 -3.11
CA SER A 110 -1.02 16.51 -2.22
C SER A 110 -2.52 16.30 -1.98
N LYS A 111 -3.20 15.56 -2.87
CA LYS A 111 -4.60 15.14 -2.70
C LYS A 111 -4.82 14.36 -1.40
N TYR A 112 -3.80 13.66 -0.91
CA TYR A 112 -3.85 12.86 0.31
C TYR A 112 -3.34 13.64 1.54
N SER A 113 -3.32 14.97 1.52
CA SER A 113 -2.75 15.81 2.58
C SER A 113 -3.45 15.68 3.93
N SER A 114 -4.71 15.26 3.97
CA SER A 114 -5.44 15.00 5.22
C SER A 114 -5.01 13.71 5.93
N THR A 115 -4.43 12.74 5.20
CA THR A 115 -3.91 11.51 5.80
C THR A 115 -2.76 11.81 6.75
N GLN A 116 -2.82 11.27 7.96
CA GLN A 116 -1.76 11.43 8.97
C GLN A 116 -1.03 10.12 9.25
N ARG A 117 -1.67 8.98 8.99
CA ARG A 117 -1.16 7.65 9.30
C ARG A 117 -1.39 6.71 8.13
N TYR A 118 -0.43 5.81 7.92
CA TYR A 118 -0.61 4.66 7.04
C TYR A 118 -0.82 3.40 7.89
N LEU A 119 -1.76 2.56 7.46
CA LEU A 119 -1.87 1.17 7.90
C LEU A 119 -1.53 0.25 6.72
N LEU A 120 -0.30 -0.27 6.69
CA LEU A 120 0.14 -1.19 5.65
C LEU A 120 -0.29 -2.61 6.00
N CYS A 121 -0.95 -3.30 5.07
CA CYS A 121 -1.61 -4.58 5.30
C CYS A 121 -1.11 -5.67 4.34
N TRP A 122 -0.73 -6.82 4.91
CA TRP A 122 -0.43 -8.06 4.20
C TRP A 122 -1.44 -9.13 4.57
N LEU A 123 -1.96 -9.85 3.57
CA LEU A 123 -3.16 -10.67 3.74
C LEU A 123 -2.87 -12.16 3.58
N TRP A 124 -3.59 -12.96 4.36
CA TRP A 124 -3.83 -14.36 4.07
C TRP A 124 -5.31 -14.59 3.86
N VAL A 125 -5.62 -15.32 2.80
CA VAL A 125 -6.97 -15.66 2.37
C VAL A 125 -7.14 -17.17 2.31
N GLN A 126 -8.39 -17.62 2.21
CA GLN A 126 -8.72 -19.03 2.07
C GLN A 126 -8.09 -19.65 0.82
N ASP A 127 -7.81 -20.95 0.87
CA ASP A 127 -7.31 -21.66 -0.31
C ASP A 127 -8.33 -21.62 -1.46
N GLY A 128 -7.84 -21.51 -2.70
CA GLY A 128 -8.69 -21.33 -3.88
C GLY A 128 -9.29 -19.92 -4.07
N THR A 129 -9.05 -18.97 -3.16
CA THR A 129 -9.52 -17.58 -3.31
C THR A 129 -8.96 -16.93 -4.58
N ASN A 130 -9.83 -16.29 -5.35
CA ASN A 130 -9.40 -15.44 -6.45
C ASN A 130 -8.86 -14.10 -5.90
N LYS A 131 -7.54 -13.92 -5.97
CA LYS A 131 -6.85 -12.72 -5.45
C LYS A 131 -7.22 -11.40 -6.13
N TRP A 132 -7.90 -11.47 -7.28
CA TRP A 132 -8.43 -10.31 -7.99
C TRP A 132 -9.82 -9.90 -7.51
N ARG A 133 -10.49 -10.75 -6.72
CA ARG A 133 -11.89 -10.57 -6.29
C ARG A 133 -12.07 -11.05 -4.86
N ILE A 134 -11.16 -10.63 -3.97
CA ILE A 134 -11.16 -11.01 -2.57
C ILE A 134 -12.43 -10.46 -1.91
N LYS A 135 -13.16 -11.32 -1.21
CA LYS A 135 -14.31 -10.96 -0.40
C LYS A 135 -13.96 -10.98 1.08
N TYR A 136 -14.80 -10.32 1.88
CA TYR A 136 -14.64 -10.27 3.33
C TYR A 136 -14.47 -11.66 3.97
N ASP A 137 -15.29 -12.64 3.56
CA ASP A 137 -15.24 -14.00 4.11
C ASP A 137 -13.98 -14.77 3.69
N ASP A 138 -13.36 -14.40 2.57
CA ASP A 138 -12.13 -15.01 2.10
C ASP A 138 -10.94 -14.65 3.01
N ILE A 139 -10.99 -13.52 3.72
CA ILE A 139 -9.90 -13.05 4.57
C ILE A 139 -9.82 -13.88 5.85
N VAL A 140 -8.65 -14.48 6.08
CA VAL A 140 -8.33 -15.30 7.24
C VAL A 140 -7.60 -14.50 8.30
N GLN A 141 -6.56 -13.75 7.88
CA GLN A 141 -5.82 -12.85 8.75
C GLN A 141 -5.14 -11.73 7.95
N ILE A 142 -4.85 -10.63 8.65
CA ILE A 142 -4.10 -9.49 8.13
C ILE A 142 -2.95 -9.21 9.09
N GLU A 143 -1.73 -9.17 8.58
CA GLU A 143 -0.61 -8.55 9.27
C GLU A 143 -0.62 -7.06 8.93
N ALA A 144 -0.61 -6.22 9.96
CA ALA A 144 -0.84 -4.79 9.83
C ALA A 144 0.22 -3.98 10.59
N MET A 145 0.84 -3.01 9.90
CA MET A 145 1.80 -2.09 10.50
C MET A 145 1.29 -0.66 10.42
N PHE A 146 1.36 0.05 11.55
CA PHE A 146 0.88 1.41 11.68
C PHE A 146 2.04 2.41 11.68
N PHE A 147 1.95 3.48 10.88
CA PHE A 147 3.03 4.44 10.67
C PHE A 147 2.56 5.89 10.74
N GLU A 148 3.48 6.77 11.12
CA GLU A 148 3.38 8.19 10.76
C GLU A 148 3.60 8.33 9.25
N LYS A 149 2.70 9.01 8.55
CA LYS A 149 2.86 9.26 7.11
C LYS A 149 4.19 9.98 6.82
N ALA A 150 4.49 11.01 7.60
CA ALA A 150 5.70 11.82 7.43
C ALA A 150 6.98 10.99 7.60
N ASP A 151 7.04 10.07 8.56
CA ASP A 151 8.22 9.23 8.78
C ASP A 151 8.54 8.36 7.55
N ILE A 152 7.52 7.75 6.93
CA ILE A 152 7.69 6.96 5.70
C ILE A 152 8.11 7.86 4.53
N GLN A 153 7.42 8.99 4.33
CA GLN A 153 7.71 9.90 3.23
C GLN A 153 9.14 10.42 3.32
N ASN A 154 9.54 10.92 4.49
CA ASN A 154 10.88 11.46 4.72
C ASN A 154 11.95 10.38 4.54
N TYR A 155 11.74 9.19 5.09
CA TYR A 155 12.67 8.07 4.92
C TYR A 155 12.90 7.73 3.44
N ILE A 156 11.83 7.66 2.65
CA ILE A 156 11.93 7.34 1.22
C ILE A 156 12.60 8.48 0.45
N MET A 157 12.20 9.73 0.70
CA MET A 157 12.79 10.90 0.02
C MET A 157 14.28 11.04 0.33
N GLU A 158 14.69 10.81 1.58
CA GLU A 158 16.07 10.91 2.02
C GLU A 158 16.94 9.85 1.36
N ILE A 159 16.46 8.60 1.24
CA ILE A 159 17.20 7.56 0.53
C ILE A 159 17.32 7.84 -0.97
N VAL A 160 16.28 8.41 -1.58
CA VAL A 160 16.28 8.70 -3.02
C VAL A 160 17.09 9.94 -3.38
N THR A 161 17.07 10.97 -2.54
CA THR A 161 17.57 12.32 -2.90
C THR A 161 18.58 12.90 -1.93
N THR A 162 18.90 12.20 -0.84
CA THR A 162 19.68 12.71 0.31
C THR A 162 19.11 14.00 0.91
N ASP A 163 17.78 14.16 0.82
CA ASP A 163 17.01 15.32 1.28
C ASP A 163 15.54 14.89 1.48
N THR A 164 14.72 15.74 2.09
CA THR A 164 13.27 15.59 2.21
C THR A 164 12.49 16.54 1.30
N ASP A 165 13.17 17.20 0.36
CA ASP A 165 12.53 18.08 -0.63
C ASP A 165 11.71 17.28 -1.65
N ILE A 166 10.39 17.49 -1.64
CA ILE A 166 9.44 16.80 -2.51
C ILE A 166 9.62 17.12 -3.99
N VAL A 167 10.01 18.34 -4.35
CA VAL A 167 10.22 18.77 -5.74
C VAL A 167 11.44 18.06 -6.30
N LYS A 168 12.52 17.99 -5.51
CA LYS A 168 13.73 17.23 -5.85
C LYS A 168 13.41 15.74 -6.03
N PHE A 169 12.59 15.18 -5.12
CA PHE A 169 12.13 13.80 -5.22
C PHE A 169 11.35 13.53 -6.50
N HIS A 170 10.41 14.40 -6.86
CA HIS A 170 9.64 14.28 -8.09
C HIS A 170 10.49 14.39 -9.35
N ALA A 171 11.49 15.26 -9.36
CA ALA A 171 12.44 15.37 -10.48
C ALA A 171 13.22 14.06 -10.67
N VAL A 172 13.85 13.55 -9.60
CA VAL A 172 14.60 12.28 -9.64
C VAL A 172 13.70 11.10 -10.05
N ALA A 173 12.48 11.04 -9.52
CA ALA A 173 11.53 9.99 -9.87
C ALA A 173 11.10 10.05 -11.34
N SER A 174 10.92 11.25 -11.89
CA SER A 174 10.54 11.45 -13.30
C SER A 174 11.66 11.03 -14.24
N ASP A 175 12.90 11.45 -13.97
CA ASP A 175 14.07 11.04 -14.75
C ASP A 175 14.28 9.52 -14.68
N LYS A 176 14.11 8.95 -13.49
CA LYS A 176 14.20 7.50 -13.29
C LYS A 176 13.12 6.75 -14.08
N ARG A 177 11.88 7.26 -14.10
CA ARG A 177 10.79 6.68 -14.88
C ARG A 177 11.18 6.57 -16.36
N VAL A 178 11.61 7.69 -16.96
CA VAL A 178 12.02 7.74 -18.37
C VAL A 178 13.11 6.71 -18.66
N SER A 179 14.15 6.67 -17.83
CA SER A 179 15.25 5.70 -17.99
C SER A 179 14.78 4.24 -17.92
N LEU A 180 13.84 3.92 -17.02
CA LEU A 180 13.30 2.56 -16.88
C LEU A 180 12.35 2.20 -18.03
N GLU A 181 11.54 3.14 -18.53
CA GLU A 181 10.67 2.95 -19.69
C GLU A 181 11.48 2.65 -20.95
N GLU A 182 12.57 3.40 -21.19
CA GLU A 182 13.50 3.13 -22.30
C GLU A 182 14.09 1.72 -22.21
N LYS A 183 14.51 1.28 -21.02
CA LYS A 183 15.05 -0.07 -20.79
C LYS A 183 14.00 -1.16 -21.03
N ILE A 184 12.77 -0.95 -20.58
CA ILE A 184 11.64 -1.87 -20.84
C ILE A 184 11.45 -2.05 -22.35
N LEU A 185 11.43 -0.95 -23.11
CA LEU A 185 11.25 -0.98 -24.56
C LEU A 185 12.42 -1.65 -25.28
N GLN A 186 13.65 -1.27 -24.96
CA GLN A 186 14.87 -1.80 -25.61
C GLN A 186 15.05 -3.30 -25.37
N LYS A 187 14.69 -3.78 -24.16
CA LYS A 187 14.88 -5.18 -23.76
C LYS A 187 13.61 -6.03 -23.87
N ALA A 188 12.51 -5.45 -24.36
CA ALA A 188 11.20 -6.09 -24.44
C ALA A 188 10.76 -6.75 -23.11
N LEU A 189 10.90 -6.03 -21.99
CA LEU A 189 10.58 -6.52 -20.65
C LEU A 189 9.13 -6.17 -20.26
N ASP A 190 8.50 -7.04 -19.46
CA ASP A 190 7.18 -6.77 -18.87
C ASP A 190 7.24 -5.79 -17.69
N LYS A 191 8.41 -5.72 -17.04
CA LYS A 191 8.68 -4.95 -15.81
C LYS A 191 10.18 -4.87 -15.57
N ILE A 192 10.62 -3.91 -14.77
CA ILE A 192 12.03 -3.75 -14.38
C ILE A 192 12.13 -3.25 -12.95
N ASP A 193 13.17 -3.69 -12.24
CA ASP A 193 13.56 -3.16 -10.95
C ASP A 193 15.03 -2.75 -10.92
N GLU A 194 15.35 -1.70 -10.16
CA GLU A 194 16.73 -1.24 -9.95
C GLU A 194 16.89 -0.73 -8.52
N PRO A 195 18.04 -0.98 -7.86
CA PRO A 195 18.27 -0.50 -6.50
C PRO A 195 18.22 1.03 -6.43
N VAL A 196 17.82 1.54 -5.26
CA VAL A 196 17.96 2.94 -4.85
C VAL A 196 19.29 3.02 -4.08
N GLY A 197 20.37 3.36 -4.77
CA GLY A 197 21.72 3.37 -4.20
C GLY A 197 22.47 2.05 -4.36
N GLU A 198 23.43 1.79 -3.46
CA GLU A 198 24.34 0.63 -3.54
C GLU A 198 23.78 -0.65 -2.88
N GLU A 199 22.80 -0.49 -2.00
CA GLU A 199 22.18 -1.60 -1.28
C GLU A 199 21.17 -2.37 -2.14
N THR A 200 20.86 -3.62 -1.76
CA THR A 200 19.88 -4.44 -2.49
C THR A 200 18.46 -3.87 -2.42
N TYR A 201 18.15 -3.15 -1.33
CA TYR A 201 16.90 -2.42 -1.11
C TYR A 201 17.22 -1.05 -0.49
N PRO A 202 16.39 -0.01 -0.74
CA PRO A 202 15.15 0.01 -1.53
C PRO A 202 15.34 -0.24 -3.03
N LYS A 203 14.25 -0.48 -3.75
CA LYS A 203 14.26 -0.61 -5.22
C LYS A 203 13.23 0.27 -5.89
N TRP A 204 13.61 0.89 -7.00
CA TRP A 204 12.67 1.31 -8.02
C TRP A 204 12.06 0.08 -8.68
N TYR A 205 10.75 0.12 -8.94
CA TYR A 205 10.04 -0.94 -9.62
C TYR A 205 9.01 -0.35 -10.58
N LEU A 206 9.22 -0.53 -11.88
CA LEU A 206 8.32 -0.08 -12.92
C LEU A 206 7.64 -1.29 -13.58
N THR A 207 6.31 -1.24 -13.64
CA THR A 207 5.52 -2.22 -14.39
C THR A 207 5.21 -1.68 -15.78
N GLY A 208 5.41 -2.47 -16.82
CA GLY A 208 5.19 -2.07 -18.21
C GLY A 208 3.71 -2.05 -18.63
N GLY A 209 3.42 -1.28 -19.68
CA GLY A 209 2.07 -1.04 -20.22
C GLY A 209 1.35 -2.29 -20.72
N ASN A 210 2.10 -3.35 -21.02
CA ASN A 210 1.58 -4.64 -21.44
C ASN A 210 1.03 -5.49 -20.28
N ILE A 211 1.39 -5.15 -19.04
CA ILE A 211 0.86 -5.75 -17.81
C ILE A 211 -0.20 -4.83 -17.19
N LEU A 212 0.12 -3.54 -17.04
CA LEU A 212 -0.75 -2.53 -16.42
C LEU A 212 -0.80 -1.27 -17.28
N SER A 213 -1.99 -0.83 -17.68
CA SER A 213 -2.17 0.44 -18.39
C SER A 213 -1.65 1.64 -17.60
N GLU A 214 -1.76 1.57 -16.28
CA GLU A 214 -1.30 2.60 -15.35
C GLU A 214 0.23 2.67 -15.23
N GLN A 215 0.95 1.63 -15.61
CA GLN A 215 2.41 1.60 -15.58
C GLN A 215 3.02 2.21 -14.29
N PRO A 216 2.60 1.74 -13.11
CA PRO A 216 2.98 2.38 -11.86
C PRO A 216 4.50 2.26 -11.63
N LEU A 217 5.11 3.39 -11.30
CA LEU A 217 6.46 3.45 -10.74
C LEU A 217 6.32 3.40 -9.22
N ASN A 218 6.95 2.40 -8.62
CA ASN A 218 6.94 2.19 -7.18
C ASN A 218 8.36 2.25 -6.61
N ILE A 219 8.43 2.53 -5.31
CA ILE A 219 9.59 2.21 -4.48
C ILE A 219 9.21 1.01 -3.60
N LEU A 220 10.01 -0.04 -3.65
CA LEU A 220 9.86 -1.21 -2.80
C LEU A 220 10.75 -1.07 -1.57
N LEU A 221 10.15 -1.10 -0.38
CA LEU A 221 10.88 -1.23 0.89
C LEU A 221 10.78 -2.65 1.41
N TYR A 222 11.86 -3.15 2.00
CA TYR A 222 11.85 -4.42 2.70
C TYR A 222 11.25 -4.27 4.09
N LYS A 223 10.62 -5.34 4.58
CA LYS A 223 9.81 -5.30 5.80
C LYS A 223 10.63 -4.96 7.04
N ASN A 224 11.89 -5.38 7.11
CA ASN A 224 12.79 -5.01 8.22
C ASN A 224 13.10 -3.50 8.26
N GLN A 225 13.04 -2.79 7.13
CA GLN A 225 13.16 -1.33 7.08
C GLN A 225 11.87 -0.71 7.63
N LEU A 226 10.73 -1.28 7.26
CA LEU A 226 9.41 -0.85 7.73
C LEU A 226 9.23 -1.10 9.24
N GLU A 227 9.66 -2.25 9.77
CA GLU A 227 9.55 -2.59 11.20
C GLU A 227 10.22 -1.54 12.10
N LYS A 228 11.35 -0.97 11.65
CA LYS A 228 12.07 0.11 12.34
C LYS A 228 11.28 1.42 12.40
N LEU A 229 10.46 1.70 11.38
CA LEU A 229 9.66 2.93 11.28
C LEU A 229 8.26 2.77 11.90
N ALA A 230 7.75 1.53 11.97
CA ALA A 230 6.41 1.23 12.44
C ALA A 230 6.23 1.71 13.89
N LYS A 231 5.11 2.37 14.17
CA LYS A 231 4.72 2.72 15.55
C LYS A 231 4.17 1.51 16.27
N SER A 232 3.44 0.65 15.57
CA SER A 232 2.98 -0.64 16.07
C SER A 232 2.83 -1.66 14.95
N HIS A 233 2.87 -2.94 15.30
CA HIS A 233 2.81 -4.07 14.39
C HIS A 233 1.87 -5.12 14.98
N TRP A 234 0.95 -5.63 14.16
CA TRP A 234 -0.16 -6.44 14.63
C TRP A 234 -0.45 -7.60 13.68
N LEU A 235 -0.93 -8.70 14.26
CA LEU A 235 -1.62 -9.76 13.54
C LEU A 235 -3.10 -9.71 13.91
N VAL A 236 -3.93 -9.42 12.92
CA VAL A 236 -5.38 -9.30 13.01
C VAL A 236 -6.01 -10.59 12.51
N THR A 237 -6.79 -11.25 13.36
CA THR A 237 -7.52 -12.48 13.01
C THR A 237 -8.95 -12.39 13.51
N ARG A 238 -9.83 -13.24 12.98
CA ARG A 238 -11.21 -13.37 13.51
C ARG A 238 -11.26 -13.79 14.98
N LYS A 239 -10.21 -14.44 15.49
CA LYS A 239 -10.13 -14.93 16.88
C LYS A 239 -9.57 -13.88 17.84
N GLY A 240 -8.87 -12.87 17.32
CA GLY A 240 -8.27 -11.85 18.16
C GLY A 240 -7.19 -11.03 17.47
N LEU A 241 -6.72 -10.03 18.23
CA LEU A 241 -5.73 -9.05 17.84
C LEU A 241 -4.45 -9.25 18.66
N ILE A 242 -3.37 -9.66 18.00
CA ILE A 242 -2.07 -9.96 18.61
C ILE A 242 -1.09 -8.85 18.24
N ARG A 243 -0.38 -8.30 19.23
CA ARG A 243 0.72 -7.37 18.98
C ARG A 243 1.97 -8.17 18.65
N LEU A 244 2.63 -7.83 17.56
CA LEU A 244 3.91 -8.41 17.16
C LEU A 244 5.04 -7.51 17.67
N ASP A 245 6.13 -8.13 18.09
CA ASP A 245 7.34 -7.40 18.48
C ASP A 245 8.00 -6.76 17.24
N LYS A 246 8.74 -5.67 17.49
CA LYS A 246 9.51 -4.95 16.46
C LYS A 246 10.91 -5.51 16.34
#